data_AF-I1BQF1-F1
#
_entry.id   AF-I1BQF1-F1
#
_cell.length_a   1.000
_cell.length_b   1.000
_cell.length_c   1.000
_cell.angle_alpha   90.00
_cell.angle_beta   90.00
_cell.angle_gamma   90.00
#
_symmetry.space_group_name_H-M   'P 1'
#
loop_
_entity.id
_entity.type
_entity.pdbx_description
1 polymer ?
#
loop_
_entity_poly.entity_id
_entity_poly.type
_entity_poly.pdbx_seq_one_letter_code
_entity_poly.pdbx_strand_id
1 'polypeptide(L)'
;MSLLDQVTEQLAHIELRDDDISEYITGIVQDESIDDDEKREVITEFLAEATDKSTENLIDTLLSEWKKLQEKQEKEGEEKRTKLLEEARVREEERRLKAEQEKQEEEAKRTSQKQLSKEEKEAREKLMREYAYISEGEDDNEKKKEESEAAPKDRRKGKGHQNSNAGNYS
;
A
#
# COMPACT_ATOMS: atom_id res chain seq x y z
N MET A 1 -19.05 10.58 23.52
CA MET A 1 -20.49 10.56 23.77
C MET A 1 -21.15 10.22 22.46
N SER A 2 -22.09 9.28 22.43
CA SER A 2 -22.83 8.98 21.20
C SER A 2 -23.86 10.08 20.94
N LEU A 3 -24.36 10.19 19.71
CA LEU A 3 -25.44 11.13 19.40
C LEU A 3 -26.70 10.83 20.23
N LEU A 4 -27.04 9.55 20.41
CA LEU A 4 -28.18 9.13 21.21
C LEU A 4 -28.06 9.61 22.67
N ASP A 5 -26.87 9.49 23.27
CA ASP A 5 -26.61 10.00 24.63
C ASP A 5 -26.82 11.52 24.71
N GLN A 6 -26.36 12.25 23.69
CA GLN A 6 -26.52 13.71 23.62
C GLN A 6 -28.00 14.11 23.48
N VAL A 7 -28.74 13.44 22.58
CA VAL A 7 -30.18 13.66 22.41
C VAL A 7 -30.92 13.37 23.72
N THR A 8 -30.63 12.24 24.36
CA THR A 8 -31.24 11.86 25.64
C THR A 8 -30.97 12.89 26.75
N GLU A 9 -29.74 13.39 26.85
CA GLU A 9 -29.37 14.42 27.83
C GLU A 9 -30.09 15.74 27.58
N GLN A 10 -30.18 16.16 26.31
CA GLN A 10 -30.89 17.38 25.92
C GLN A 10 -32.40 17.26 26.22
N LEU A 11 -33.03 16.15 25.86
CA LEU A 11 -34.46 15.91 26.14
C LEU A 11 -34.73 15.84 27.65
N ALA A 12 -33.79 15.34 28.45
CA ALA A 12 -33.91 15.34 29.90
C ALA A 12 -33.99 16.76 30.50
N HIS A 13 -33.44 17.80 29.86
CA HIS A 13 -33.57 19.20 30.31
C HIS A 13 -35.00 19.74 30.19
N ILE A 14 -35.79 19.22 29.24
CA ILE A 14 -37.22 19.51 29.11
C ILE A 14 -38.10 18.49 29.85
N GLU A 15 -37.50 17.67 30.72
CA GLU A 15 -38.15 16.59 31.47
C GLU A 15 -38.77 15.50 30.57
N LEU A 16 -38.35 15.41 29.31
CA LEU A 16 -38.74 14.34 28.40
C LEU A 16 -37.67 13.24 28.47
N ARG A 17 -37.93 12.21 29.26
CA ARG A 17 -37.03 11.06 29.45
C ARG A 17 -37.67 9.81 28.91
N ASP A 18 -37.68 9.74 27.58
CA ASP A 18 -38.24 8.64 26.83
C ASP A 18 -37.20 8.19 25.80
N ASP A 19 -36.80 6.93 25.92
CA ASP A 19 -35.75 6.34 25.10
C ASP A 19 -36.22 6.18 23.64
N ASP A 20 -37.51 5.91 23.41
CA ASP A 20 -38.09 5.76 22.07
C ASP A 20 -38.11 7.11 21.35
N ILE A 21 -38.48 8.19 22.07
CA ILE A 21 -38.41 9.57 21.55
C ILE A 21 -36.96 9.94 21.22
N SER A 22 -36.02 9.57 22.10
CA SER A 22 -34.61 9.85 21.90
C SER A 22 -34.05 9.13 20.66
N GLU A 23 -34.42 7.86 20.46
CA GLU A 23 -34.01 7.08 19.28
C GLU A 23 -34.63 7.63 17.99
N TYR A 24 -35.91 8.00 18.02
CA TYR A 24 -36.60 8.58 16.87
C TYR A 24 -35.96 9.90 16.41
N ILE A 25 -35.74 10.83 17.34
CA ILE A 25 -35.10 12.12 17.05
C ILE A 25 -33.66 11.89 16.57
N THR A 26 -32.93 10.94 17.17
CA THR A 26 -31.60 10.56 16.71
C THR A 26 -31.63 10.09 15.25
N GLY A 27 -32.62 9.28 14.87
CA GLY A 27 -32.82 8.83 13.49
C GLY A 27 -33.02 9.98 12.52
N ILE A 28 -33.87 10.96 12.86
CA ILE A 28 -34.11 12.14 12.02
C ILE A 28 -32.83 12.97 11.86
N VAL A 29 -32.11 13.23 12.97
CA VAL A 29 -30.88 14.04 12.93
C VAL A 29 -29.81 13.40 12.04
N GLN A 30 -29.69 12.07 12.09
CA GLN A 30 -28.74 11.31 11.27
C GLN A 30 -29.11 11.17 9.80
N ASP A 31 -30.37 11.41 9.44
CA ASP A 31 -30.83 11.22 8.07
C ASP A 31 -30.24 12.29 7.14
N GLU A 32 -29.27 11.92 6.31
CA GLU A 32 -28.62 12.83 5.36
C GLU A 32 -29.50 13.14 4.13
N SER A 33 -30.63 12.44 3.95
CA SER A 33 -31.54 12.68 2.83
C SER A 33 -32.50 13.85 3.05
N ILE A 34 -32.63 14.29 4.30
CA ILE A 34 -33.50 15.39 4.73
C ILE A 34 -32.63 16.60 5.03
N ASP A 35 -33.07 17.79 4.63
CA ASP A 35 -32.35 19.03 4.95
C ASP A 35 -32.58 19.47 6.40
N ASP A 36 -31.71 20.35 6.91
CA ASP A 36 -31.76 20.77 8.32
C ASP A 36 -33.05 21.54 8.66
N ASP A 37 -33.66 22.22 7.68
CA ASP A 37 -34.90 22.98 7.87
C ASP A 37 -36.11 22.03 8.01
N GLU A 38 -36.20 21.01 7.16
CA GLU A 38 -37.21 19.95 7.21
C GLU A 38 -37.03 19.09 8.47
N LYS A 39 -35.79 18.75 8.85
CA LYS A 39 -35.51 18.09 10.15
C LYS A 39 -36.04 18.92 11.31
N ARG A 40 -35.79 20.23 11.29
CA ARG A 40 -36.25 21.15 12.33
C ARG A 40 -37.77 21.15 12.39
N GLU A 41 -38.45 21.22 11.25
CA GLU A 41 -39.92 21.19 11.18
C GLU A 41 -40.48 19.88 11.76
N VAL A 42 -39.98 18.73 11.30
CA VAL A 42 -40.44 17.41 11.74
C VAL A 42 -40.21 17.20 13.24
N ILE A 43 -39.03 17.53 13.76
CA ILE A 43 -38.74 17.40 15.19
C ILE A 43 -39.59 18.37 16.01
N THR A 44 -39.86 19.58 15.49
CA THR A 44 -40.72 20.55 16.16
C THR A 44 -42.15 20.05 16.26
N GLU A 45 -42.73 19.55 15.16
CA GLU A 45 -44.09 18.99 15.13
C GLU A 45 -44.21 17.80 16.09
N PHE A 46 -43.25 16.88 16.03
CA PHE A 46 -43.22 15.71 16.91
C PHE A 46 -43.13 16.08 18.39
N LEU A 47 -42.23 17.00 18.75
CA LEU A 47 -42.08 17.41 20.14
C LEU A 47 -43.25 18.25 20.64
N ALA A 48 -43.94 18.99 19.78
CA ALA A 48 -45.14 19.74 20.15
C ALA A 48 -46.29 18.82 20.59
N GLU A 49 -46.34 17.57 20.10
CA GLU A 49 -47.28 16.55 20.59
C GLU A 49 -46.84 15.94 21.94
N ALA A 50 -45.53 15.88 22.19
CA ALA A 50 -44.97 15.24 23.37
C ALA A 50 -44.81 16.19 24.58
N THR A 51 -44.66 17.50 24.35
CA THR A 51 -44.40 18.48 25.39
C THR A 51 -44.86 19.89 25.02
N ASP A 52 -45.32 20.64 26.02
CA ASP A 52 -45.69 22.06 25.88
C ASP A 52 -44.49 23.01 26.08
N LYS A 53 -43.29 22.48 26.33
CA LYS A 53 -42.09 23.29 26.60
C LYS A 53 -41.47 23.81 25.31
N SER A 54 -40.72 24.92 25.42
CA SER A 54 -39.95 25.46 24.29
C SER A 54 -38.82 24.49 23.90
N THR A 55 -38.82 24.08 22.64
CA THR A 55 -37.88 23.10 22.06
C THR A 55 -36.94 23.70 21.01
N GLU A 56 -37.18 24.94 20.57
CA GLU A 56 -36.42 25.57 19.47
C GLU A 56 -34.91 25.54 19.71
N ASN A 57 -34.46 26.04 20.87
CA ASN A 57 -33.03 26.07 21.22
C ASN A 57 -32.43 24.66 21.33
N LEU A 58 -33.23 23.67 21.77
CA LEU A 58 -32.80 22.29 21.88
C LEU A 58 -32.55 21.70 20.49
N ILE A 59 -33.50 21.89 19.57
CA ILE A 59 -33.39 21.40 18.19
C ILE A 59 -32.20 22.04 17.48
N ASP A 60 -32.04 23.36 17.59
CA ASP A 60 -30.91 24.08 16.99
C ASP A 60 -29.57 23.59 17.56
N THR A 61 -29.53 23.29 18.87
CA THR A 61 -28.34 22.73 19.52
C THR A 61 -28.02 21.35 18.95
N LEU A 62 -28.99 20.44 18.89
CA LEU A 62 -28.82 19.08 18.39
C LEU A 62 -28.29 19.05 16.95
N LEU A 63 -28.91 19.82 16.05
CA LEU A 63 -28.50 19.90 14.65
C LEU A 63 -27.08 20.48 14.53
N SER A 64 -26.76 21.53 15.30
CA SER A 64 -25.44 22.15 15.27
C SER A 64 -24.33 21.24 15.82
N GLU A 65 -24.61 20.46 16.87
CA GLU A 65 -23.66 19.52 17.46
C GLU A 65 -23.40 18.35 16.53
N TRP A 66 -24.44 17.83 15.88
CA TRP A 66 -24.31 16.78 14.89
C TRP A 66 -23.44 17.23 13.70
N LYS A 67 -23.68 18.44 13.18
CA LYS A 67 -22.89 19.00 12.10
C LYS A 67 -21.41 19.15 12.46
N LYS A 68 -21.12 19.65 13.67
CA LYS A 68 -19.73 19.73 14.19
C LYS A 68 -19.09 18.34 14.31
N LEU A 69 -19.86 17.33 14.72
CA LEU A 69 -19.37 15.97 14.83
C LEU A 69 -19.03 15.40 13.44
N GLN A 70 -19.88 15.64 12.44
CA GLN A 70 -19.65 15.25 11.05
C GLN A 70 -18.40 15.92 10.47
N GLU A 71 -18.28 17.25 10.59
CA GLU A 71 -17.09 17.99 10.14
C GLU A 71 -15.80 17.47 10.79
N LYS A 72 -15.87 17.11 12.07
CA LYS A 72 -14.73 16.54 12.78
C LYS A 72 -14.38 15.15 12.25
N GLN A 73 -15.37 14.28 11.99
CA GLN A 73 -15.13 12.95 11.47
C GLN A 73 -14.56 12.99 10.05
N GLU A 74 -15.06 13.88 9.20
CA GLU A 74 -14.55 14.09 7.85
C GLU A 74 -13.08 14.50 7.91
N LYS A 75 -12.76 15.53 8.72
CA LYS A 75 -11.39 16.01 8.89
C LYS A 75 -10.44 14.92 9.41
N GLU A 76 -10.85 14.14 10.41
CA GLU A 76 -10.06 13.02 10.91
C GLU A 76 -9.87 11.92 9.86
N GLY A 77 -10.87 11.69 9.00
CA GLY A 77 -10.81 10.77 7.87
C GLY A 77 -9.79 11.21 6.82
N GLU A 78 -9.80 12.50 6.47
CA GLU A 78 -8.83 13.10 5.54
C GLU A 78 -7.40 13.06 6.09
N GLU A 79 -7.21 13.40 7.37
CA GLU A 79 -5.91 13.32 8.04
C GLU A 79 -5.36 11.89 8.08
N LYS A 80 -6.21 10.89 8.34
CA LYS A 80 -5.80 9.48 8.29
C LYS A 80 -5.41 9.06 6.87
N ARG A 81 -6.20 9.46 5.87
CA ARG A 81 -5.94 9.13 4.47
C ARG A 81 -4.63 9.75 3.97
N THR A 82 -4.39 11.02 4.28
CA THR A 82 -3.15 11.72 3.91
C THR A 82 -1.94 11.09 4.59
N LYS A 83 -2.04 10.75 5.88
CA LYS A 83 -0.97 10.06 6.61
C LYS A 83 -0.63 8.70 6.00
N LEU A 84 -1.63 7.89 5.64
CA LEU A 84 -1.40 6.59 5.00
C LEU A 84 -0.72 6.73 3.63
N LEU A 85 -1.11 7.73 2.84
CA LEU A 85 -0.48 8.01 1.55
C LEU A 85 0.98 8.44 1.72
N GLU A 86 1.27 9.31 2.69
CA GLU A 86 2.64 9.76 2.95
C GLU A 86 3.51 8.61 3.48
N GLU A 87 3.01 7.78 4.40
CA GLU A 87 3.71 6.59 4.88
C GLU A 87 4.02 5.60 3.74
N ALA A 88 3.08 5.41 2.80
CA ALA A 88 3.31 4.59 1.62
C ALA A 88 4.39 5.17 0.70
N ARG A 89 4.36 6.50 0.50
CA ARG A 89 5.34 7.22 -0.33
C ARG A 89 6.75 7.12 0.25
N VAL A 90 6.90 7.37 1.55
CA VAL A 90 8.19 7.26 2.26
C VAL A 90 8.74 5.84 2.15
N ARG A 91 7.90 4.82 2.39
CA ARG A 91 8.32 3.41 2.27
C ARG A 91 8.73 3.02 0.84
N GLU A 92 8.12 3.61 -0.17
CA GLU A 92 8.54 3.39 -1.57
C GLU A 92 9.88 4.07 -1.86
N GLU A 93 10.07 5.31 -1.41
CA GLU A 93 11.32 6.04 -1.58
C GLU A 93 12.50 5.36 -0.87
N GLU A 94 12.31 4.89 0.36
CA GLU A 94 13.30 4.11 1.10
C GLU A 94 13.69 2.82 0.36
N ARG A 95 12.71 2.11 -0.22
CA ARG A 95 12.98 0.91 -1.03
C ARG A 95 13.78 1.23 -2.29
N ARG A 96 13.46 2.33 -2.96
CA ARG A 96 14.20 2.78 -4.16
C ARG A 96 15.64 3.12 -3.82
N LEU A 97 15.85 3.90 -2.75
CA LEU A 97 17.19 4.28 -2.29
C LEU A 97 18.02 3.06 -1.91
N LYS A 98 17.43 2.10 -1.19
CA LYS A 98 18.11 0.86 -0.82
C LYS A 98 18.49 0.03 -2.04
N ALA A 99 17.59 -0.12 -3.01
CA ALA A 99 17.87 -0.86 -4.24
C ALA A 99 18.99 -0.19 -5.06
N GLU A 100 19.06 1.14 -5.07
CA GLU A 100 20.13 1.88 -5.75
C GLU A 100 21.48 1.73 -5.04
N GLN A 101 21.50 1.75 -3.71
CA GLN A 101 22.71 1.45 -2.92
C GLN A 101 23.21 0.03 -3.16
N GLU A 102 22.33 -0.97 -3.13
CA GLU A 102 22.68 -2.37 -3.39
C GLU A 102 23.28 -2.54 -4.80
N LYS A 103 22.72 -1.86 -5.81
CA LYS A 103 23.24 -1.88 -7.17
C LYS A 103 24.64 -1.26 -7.25
N GLN A 104 24.86 -0.11 -6.61
CA GLN A 104 26.18 0.54 -6.57
C GLN A 104 27.22 -0.34 -5.87
N GLU A 105 26.86 -1.00 -4.78
CA GLU A 105 27.74 -1.95 -4.09
C GLU A 105 28.08 -3.17 -4.97
N GLU A 106 27.10 -3.70 -5.71
CA GLU A 106 27.34 -4.82 -6.62
C GLU A 106 28.26 -4.41 -7.77
N GLU A 107 28.07 -3.21 -8.33
CA GLU A 107 28.95 -2.66 -9.36
C GLU A 107 30.37 -2.41 -8.82
N ALA A 108 30.52 -1.94 -7.58
CA ALA A 108 31.82 -1.80 -6.91
C ALA A 108 32.51 -3.16 -6.68
N LYS A 109 31.76 -4.20 -6.31
CA LYS A 109 32.28 -5.58 -6.18
C LYS A 109 32.70 -6.15 -7.54
N ARG A 110 31.90 -5.93 -8.60
CA ARG A 110 32.25 -6.38 -9.96
C ARG A 110 33.47 -5.65 -10.51
N THR A 111 33.62 -4.35 -10.25
CA THR A 111 34.78 -3.59 -10.71
C THR A 111 36.06 -3.98 -9.98
N SER A 112 36.01 -4.20 -8.67
CA SER A 112 37.15 -4.72 -7.90
C SER A 112 37.55 -6.13 -8.33
N GLN A 113 36.59 -7.04 -8.58
CA GLN A 113 36.90 -8.38 -9.12
C GLN A 113 37.52 -8.37 -10.53
N LYS A 114 37.19 -7.38 -11.36
CA LYS A 114 37.77 -7.25 -12.72
C LYS A 114 39.19 -6.65 -12.70
N GLN A 115 39.56 -5.95 -11.64
CA GLN A 115 40.90 -5.40 -11.47
C GLN A 115 41.83 -6.46 -10.87
N LEU A 116 42.40 -7.31 -11.72
CA LEU A 116 43.49 -8.21 -11.31
C LEU A 116 44.67 -7.38 -10.78
N SER A 117 45.24 -7.79 -9.65
CA SER A 117 46.50 -7.24 -9.13
C SER A 117 47.66 -7.51 -10.10
N LYS A 118 48.81 -6.84 -9.92
CA LYS A 118 49.98 -7.06 -10.78
C LYS A 118 50.44 -8.53 -10.75
N GLU A 119 50.48 -9.14 -9.57
CA GLU A 119 50.82 -10.56 -9.40
C GLU A 119 49.81 -11.50 -10.09
N GLU A 120 48.52 -11.20 -10.00
CA GLU A 120 47.48 -12.01 -10.65
C GLU A 120 47.51 -11.89 -12.18
N LYS A 121 47.87 -10.70 -12.71
CA LYS A 121 48.09 -10.50 -14.14
C LYS A 121 49.31 -11.27 -14.64
N GLU A 122 50.42 -11.20 -13.91
CA GLU A 122 51.64 -11.94 -14.24
C GLU A 122 51.43 -13.46 -14.17
N ALA A 123 50.71 -13.95 -13.15
CA ALA A 123 50.33 -15.36 -13.04
C ALA A 123 49.44 -15.79 -14.20
N ARG A 124 48.46 -14.97 -14.62
CA ARG A 124 47.63 -15.23 -15.80
C ARG A 124 48.45 -15.26 -17.08
N GLU A 125 49.38 -14.34 -17.27
CA GLU A 125 50.23 -14.28 -18.46
C GLU A 125 51.19 -15.48 -18.52
N LYS A 126 51.79 -15.85 -17.38
CA LYS A 126 52.64 -17.03 -17.26
C LYS A 126 51.85 -18.30 -17.58
N LEU A 127 50.65 -18.45 -17.03
CA LEU A 127 49.76 -19.57 -17.32
C LEU A 127 49.43 -19.63 -18.82
N MET A 128 49.05 -18.51 -19.42
CA MET A 128 48.78 -18.43 -20.87
C MET A 128 50.00 -18.81 -21.71
N ARG A 129 51.20 -18.40 -21.30
CA ARG A 129 52.46 -18.75 -21.99
C ARG A 129 52.79 -20.23 -21.88
N GLU A 130 52.57 -20.84 -20.70
CA GLU A 130 52.77 -22.28 -20.50
C GLU A 130 51.83 -23.11 -21.40
N TYR A 131 50.54 -22.74 -21.48
CA TYR A 131 49.60 -23.42 -22.37
C TYR A 131 49.86 -23.13 -23.86
N ALA A 132 50.30 -21.92 -24.21
CA ALA A 132 50.70 -21.60 -25.59
C ALA A 132 51.92 -22.43 -26.04
N TYR A 133 52.90 -22.62 -25.15
CA TYR A 133 54.08 -23.42 -25.43
C TYR A 133 53.76 -24.92 -25.57
N ILE A 134 52.81 -25.45 -24.78
CA ILE A 134 52.32 -26.82 -24.93
C ILE A 134 51.60 -27.02 -26.27
N SER A 135 50.92 -25.98 -26.78
CA SER A 135 50.27 -26.01 -28.10
C SER A 135 51.24 -25.90 -29.29
N GLU A 136 52.45 -25.36 -29.08
CA GLU A 136 53.49 -25.27 -30.12
C GLU A 136 54.54 -26.39 -30.03
N GLY A 137 54.50 -27.20 -28.96
CA GLY A 137 55.48 -28.25 -28.66
C GLY A 137 55.16 -29.66 -29.21
N GLU A 138 53.98 -29.86 -29.79
CA GLU A 138 53.57 -31.11 -30.46
C GLU A 138 52.81 -30.80 -31.75
N ASP A 139 53.48 -30.35 -32.81
CA ASP A 139 53.19 -30.83 -34.17
C ASP A 139 54.28 -30.39 -35.15
N ASP A 140 55.27 -31.26 -35.33
CA ASP A 140 55.94 -31.41 -36.62
C ASP A 140 54.97 -32.16 -37.54
N ASN A 141 53.87 -31.52 -37.96
CA ASN A 141 53.17 -31.83 -39.19
C ASN A 141 52.07 -30.85 -39.59
N GLU A 142 51.95 -30.69 -40.90
CA GLU A 142 50.96 -29.91 -41.62
C GLU A 142 49.52 -30.06 -41.08
N LYS A 143 48.87 -28.93 -40.80
CA LYS A 143 47.66 -28.47 -41.51
C LYS A 143 47.06 -27.22 -40.86
N LYS A 144 46.78 -26.23 -41.70
CA LYS A 144 45.74 -25.22 -41.45
C LYS A 144 44.48 -25.92 -40.94
N LYS A 145 44.05 -25.65 -39.71
CA LYS A 145 42.71 -25.97 -39.24
C LYS A 145 42.15 -24.83 -38.42
N GLU A 146 40.89 -24.61 -38.70
CA GLU A 146 40.04 -23.50 -38.32
C GLU A 146 39.91 -23.35 -36.81
N GLU A 147 39.82 -22.08 -36.42
CA GLU A 147 39.40 -21.53 -35.14
C GLU A 147 38.18 -22.29 -34.60
N SER A 148 38.39 -23.17 -33.62
CA SER A 148 37.29 -23.74 -32.83
C SER A 148 37.26 -23.08 -31.46
N GLU A 149 36.48 -22.00 -31.34
CA GLU A 149 36.04 -21.49 -30.05
C GLU A 149 35.34 -22.62 -29.28
N ALA A 150 35.93 -23.05 -28.17
CA ALA A 150 35.27 -23.96 -27.25
C ALA A 150 34.12 -23.20 -26.57
N ALA A 151 32.90 -23.38 -27.11
CA ALA A 151 31.69 -22.79 -26.56
C ALA A 151 31.53 -23.15 -25.07
N PRO A 152 31.12 -22.19 -24.21
CA PRO A 152 30.88 -22.46 -22.80
C PRO A 152 29.76 -23.50 -22.65
N LYS A 153 30.01 -24.55 -21.86
CA LYS A 153 29.02 -25.60 -21.55
C LYS A 153 27.80 -24.99 -20.86
N ASP A 154 26.73 -24.80 -21.63
CA ASP A 154 25.41 -24.43 -21.16
C ASP A 154 24.86 -25.54 -20.24
N ARG A 155 24.83 -25.29 -18.93
CA ARG A 155 24.18 -26.17 -17.95
C ARG A 155 22.68 -25.85 -17.89
N ARG A 156 21.95 -26.04 -19.00
CA ARG A 156 20.49 -26.12 -18.98
C ARG A 156 20.05 -27.48 -18.45
N LYS A 157 19.76 -27.54 -17.14
CA LYS A 157 19.11 -28.67 -16.47
C LYS A 157 17.68 -28.26 -16.13
N GLY A 158 16.68 -28.91 -16.73
CA GLY A 158 15.28 -28.75 -16.34
C GLY A 158 14.28 -29.25 -17.38
N LYS A 159 14.16 -30.58 -17.51
CA LYS A 159 13.10 -31.26 -18.27
C LYS A 159 11.82 -31.20 -17.43
N GLY A 160 10.85 -30.37 -17.82
CA GLY A 160 9.57 -30.18 -17.12
C GLY A 160 8.39 -30.45 -18.06
N HIS A 161 7.62 -31.48 -17.71
CA HIS A 161 6.46 -32.09 -18.36
C HIS A 161 5.54 -31.20 -19.22
N GLN A 162 5.24 -31.68 -20.43
CA GLN A 162 4.00 -31.36 -21.14
C GLN A 162 2.84 -32.07 -20.42
N ASN A 163 1.87 -31.31 -19.91
CA ASN A 163 0.62 -31.87 -19.40
C ASN A 163 -0.48 -31.63 -20.44
N SER A 164 -0.74 -32.63 -21.27
CA SER A 164 -1.95 -32.70 -22.09
C SER A 164 -3.08 -33.24 -21.22
N ASN A 165 -4.02 -32.37 -20.81
CA ASN A 165 -5.27 -32.83 -20.21
C ASN A 165 -6.43 -32.52 -21.17
N ALA A 166 -6.82 -33.55 -21.90
CA ALA A 166 -8.11 -33.62 -22.59
C ALA A 166 -9.16 -34.06 -21.55
N GLY A 167 -10.31 -33.39 -21.51
CA GLY A 167 -11.40 -33.77 -20.62
C GLY A 167 -12.65 -32.90 -20.71
N ASN A 168 -13.54 -33.30 -21.63
CA ASN A 168 -15.00 -33.29 -21.57
C ASN A 168 -15.77 -32.08 -21.02
N TYR A 169 -16.57 -31.47 -21.90
CA TYR A 169 -17.96 -31.12 -21.59
C TYR A 169 -18.87 -31.62 -22.72
N SER A 170 -19.80 -32.51 -22.37
CA SER A 170 -21.10 -32.68 -23.01
C SER A 170 -22.14 -32.08 -22.08
#